data_AF-A0A7C6MF37-F1
#
_entry.id   AF-A0A7C6MF37-F1
#
_cell.length_a   1.000
_cell.length_b   1.000
_cell.length_c   1.000
_cell.angle_alpha   90.00
_cell.angle_beta   90.00
_cell.angle_gamma   90.00
#
_symmetry.space_group_name_H-M   'P 1'
#
loop_
_entity.id
_entity.type
_entity.pdbx_description
1 polymer ?
#
loop_
_entity_poly.entity_id
_entity_poly.type
_entity_poly.pdbx_seq_one_letter_code
_entity_poly.pdbx_strand_id
1 'polypeptide(L)'
;MLMSGPGASFSAGLFEETARLLLMLWLLKHLRRWIDGVSFGLGHGGIEAVLLLGIATVNNLVLSVLINSGGWDAVAQTLPGETAEQLRSALVDTSPWMFLLGGVERLAAISLHIACSLLVLAGIVHGRRLLGWVAAVLLHGSFNLIAVAMAGAGVNLVVVEAVLVALAIGLWIAVLRSRPLFPQGRASEVAPTPGVA
;
A
#
# COMPACT_ATOMS: atom_id res chain seq x y z
N MET A 1 16.70 9.41 14.57
CA MET A 1 15.62 8.79 13.77
C MET A 1 14.22 8.96 14.39
N LEU A 2 14.02 8.80 15.70
CA LEU A 2 12.68 8.90 16.32
C LEU A 2 11.98 10.28 16.20
N MET A 3 12.73 11.39 16.19
CA MET A 3 12.15 12.75 16.10
C MET A 3 11.54 13.10 14.73
N SER A 4 11.94 12.41 13.65
CA SER A 4 11.41 12.65 12.29
C SER A 4 10.36 11.63 11.86
N GLY A 5 10.18 10.52 12.60
CA GLY A 5 9.25 9.45 12.27
C GLY A 5 7.79 9.90 12.12
N PRO A 6 7.23 10.67 13.09
CA PRO A 6 5.88 11.22 12.96
C PRO A 6 5.74 12.16 11.77
N GLY A 7 6.71 13.05 11.58
CA GLY A 7 6.71 14.01 10.47
C GLY A 7 6.64 13.32 9.12
N ALA A 8 7.53 12.36 8.87
CA ALA A 8 7.57 11.59 7.62
C ALA A 8 6.27 10.78 7.39
N SER A 9 5.74 10.15 8.44
CA SER A 9 4.56 9.30 8.36
C SER A 9 3.31 10.08 7.98
N PHE A 10 3.06 11.22 8.65
CA PHE A 10 1.92 12.07 8.33
C PHE A 10 2.11 12.90 7.07
N SER A 11 3.34 13.28 6.70
CA SER A 11 3.59 13.94 5.41
C SER A 11 3.31 13.01 4.23
N ALA A 12 3.66 11.72 4.35
CA ALA A 12 3.32 10.71 3.36
C ALA A 12 1.81 10.56 3.20
N GLY A 13 1.09 10.40 4.32
CA GLY A 13 -0.38 10.34 4.32
C GLY A 13 -1.01 11.61 3.72
N LEU A 14 -0.51 12.79 4.07
CA LEU A 14 -1.00 14.06 3.53
C LEU A 14 -0.85 14.11 2.00
N PHE A 15 0.34 13.79 1.49
CA PHE A 15 0.62 13.83 0.06
C PHE A 15 -0.24 12.83 -0.71
N GLU A 16 -0.24 11.58 -0.27
CA GLU A 16 -0.91 10.50 -0.99
C GLU A 16 -2.43 10.64 -0.96
N GLU A 17 -3.02 10.97 0.20
CA GLU A 17 -4.47 11.11 0.29
C GLU A 17 -4.97 12.38 -0.39
N THR A 18 -4.13 13.42 -0.50
CA THR A 18 -4.44 14.59 -1.33
C THR A 18 -4.46 14.21 -2.81
N ALA A 19 -3.45 13.49 -3.30
CA ALA A 19 -3.44 12.99 -4.67
C ALA A 19 -4.66 12.10 -4.95
N ARG A 20 -4.99 11.19 -4.02
CA ARG A 20 -6.18 10.33 -4.08
C ARG A 20 -7.47 11.13 -4.20
N LEU A 21 -7.66 12.14 -3.35
CA LEU A 21 -8.82 13.02 -3.40
C LEU A 21 -8.92 13.74 -4.75
N LEU A 22 -7.84 14.32 -5.25
CA LEU A 22 -7.82 15.03 -6.53
C LEU A 22 -8.17 14.09 -7.70
N LEU A 23 -7.58 12.90 -7.75
CA LEU A 23 -7.90 11.89 -8.76
C LEU A 23 -9.38 11.46 -8.70
N MET A 24 -9.93 11.25 -7.50
CA MET A 24 -11.33 10.87 -7.33
C MET A 24 -12.32 12.01 -7.65
N LEU A 25 -11.89 13.26 -7.55
CA LEU A 25 -12.70 14.42 -7.92
C LEU A 25 -12.65 14.69 -9.43
N TRP A 26 -11.49 14.57 -10.06
CA TRP A 26 -11.29 14.99 -11.45
C TRP A 26 -11.40 13.84 -12.45
N LEU A 27 -10.74 12.71 -12.17
CA LEU A 27 -10.64 11.60 -13.12
C LEU A 27 -11.77 10.57 -12.92
N LEU A 28 -12.18 10.34 -11.68
CA LEU A 28 -13.16 9.29 -11.33
C LEU A 28 -14.54 9.87 -10.96
N LYS A 29 -14.90 10.99 -11.59
CA LYS A 29 -16.09 11.79 -11.24
C LYS A 29 -17.42 11.01 -11.27
N HIS A 30 -17.50 9.96 -12.09
CA HIS A 30 -18.68 9.10 -12.25
C HIS A 30 -18.56 7.74 -11.53
N LEU A 31 -17.43 7.46 -10.89
CA LEU A 31 -17.19 6.19 -10.20
C LEU A 31 -17.36 6.39 -8.70
N ARG A 32 -18.53 5.97 -8.19
CA ARG A 32 -18.98 6.24 -6.82
C ARG A 32 -19.39 4.97 -6.06
N ARG A 33 -19.25 3.80 -6.67
CA ARG A 33 -19.63 2.52 -6.06
C ARG A 33 -18.52 2.06 -5.12
N TRP A 34 -18.88 1.20 -4.17
CA TRP A 34 -17.91 0.58 -3.27
C TRP A 34 -16.76 -0.11 -4.03
N ILE A 35 -17.09 -0.85 -5.10
CA ILE A 35 -16.08 -1.55 -5.93
C ILE A 35 -15.14 -0.59 -6.65
N ASP A 36 -15.57 0.64 -6.93
CA ASP A 36 -14.71 1.62 -7.57
C ASP A 36 -13.62 2.10 -6.59
N GLY A 37 -13.98 2.32 -5.33
CA GLY A 37 -13.03 2.63 -4.25
C GLY A 37 -12.09 1.47 -3.94
N VAL A 38 -12.61 0.23 -3.90
CA VAL A 38 -11.78 -0.97 -3.72
C VAL A 38 -10.79 -1.15 -4.86
N SER A 39 -11.26 -1.05 -6.11
CA SER A 39 -10.41 -1.17 -7.29
C SER A 39 -9.33 -0.10 -7.33
N PHE A 40 -9.66 1.15 -6.95
CA PHE A 40 -8.68 2.23 -6.86
C PHE A 40 -7.59 1.93 -5.83
N GLY A 41 -7.98 1.55 -4.60
CA GLY A 41 -7.04 1.24 -3.54
C GLY A 41 -6.17 0.04 -3.85
N LEU A 42 -6.74 -1.01 -4.47
CA LEU A 42 -6.01 -2.18 -4.92
C LEU A 42 -4.99 -1.83 -6.01
N GLY A 43 -5.38 -1.00 -6.98
CA GLY A 43 -4.47 -0.53 -8.04
C GLY A 43 -3.32 0.29 -7.49
N HIS A 44 -3.62 1.24 -6.59
CA HIS A 44 -2.61 2.11 -5.95
C HIS A 44 -1.66 1.31 -5.04
N GLY A 45 -2.19 0.53 -4.10
CA GLY A 45 -1.35 -0.28 -3.22
C GLY A 45 -0.61 -1.38 -3.96
N GLY A 46 -1.20 -1.92 -5.03
CA GLY A 46 -0.57 -2.92 -5.88
C GLY A 46 0.64 -2.38 -6.65
N ILE A 47 0.52 -1.18 -7.25
CA ILE A 47 1.66 -0.59 -7.96
C ILE A 47 2.78 -0.23 -6.99
N GLU A 48 2.46 0.28 -5.80
CA GLU A 48 3.47 0.54 -4.77
C GLU A 48 4.15 -0.75 -4.28
N ALA A 49 3.40 -1.83 -4.09
CA ALA A 49 3.98 -3.12 -3.72
C ALA A 49 4.97 -3.63 -4.77
N VAL A 50 4.65 -3.47 -6.06
CA VAL A 50 5.55 -3.85 -7.16
C VAL A 50 6.79 -2.95 -7.20
N LEU A 51 6.61 -1.63 -7.16
CA LEU A 51 7.70 -0.68 -7.32
C LEU A 51 8.65 -0.65 -6.12
N LEU A 52 8.13 -0.76 -4.90
CA LEU A 52 8.93 -0.65 -3.68
C LEU A 52 9.57 -1.97 -3.26
N LEU A 53 8.94 -3.12 -3.55
CA LEU A 53 9.44 -4.43 -3.12
C LEU A 53 9.53 -5.46 -4.25
N GLY A 54 8.52 -5.54 -5.12
CA GLY A 54 8.43 -6.58 -6.13
C GLY A 54 9.64 -6.63 -7.06
N ILE A 55 10.05 -5.49 -7.61
CA ILE A 55 11.21 -5.40 -8.52
C ILE A 55 12.50 -5.86 -7.82
N ALA A 56 12.75 -5.37 -6.59
CA ALA A 56 13.92 -5.74 -5.82
C ALA A 56 13.94 -7.24 -5.49
N THR A 57 12.78 -7.82 -5.15
CA THR A 57 12.64 -9.24 -4.82
C THR A 57 12.89 -10.13 -6.04
N VAL A 58 12.42 -9.73 -7.22
CA VAL A 58 12.73 -10.44 -8.48
C VAL A 58 14.22 -10.41 -8.77
N ASN A 59 14.87 -9.26 -8.59
CA ASN A 59 16.32 -9.16 -8.75
C ASN A 59 17.07 -10.08 -7.77
N ASN A 60 16.68 -10.07 -6.50
CA ASN A 60 17.25 -10.95 -5.47
C ASN A 60 17.07 -12.43 -5.84
N LEU A 61 15.94 -12.81 -6.42
CA LEU A 61 15.70 -14.17 -6.89
C LEU A 61 16.64 -14.54 -8.05
N VAL A 62 16.78 -13.66 -9.05
CA VAL A 62 17.71 -13.87 -10.18
C VAL A 62 19.15 -14.03 -9.68
N LEU A 63 19.59 -13.16 -8.77
CA LEU A 63 20.92 -13.23 -8.16
C LEU A 63 21.11 -14.49 -7.33
N SER A 64 20.09 -14.91 -6.58
CA SER A 64 20.13 -16.16 -5.81
C SER A 64 20.29 -17.37 -6.72
N VAL A 65 19.57 -17.42 -7.85
CA VAL A 65 19.73 -18.48 -8.86
C VAL A 65 21.14 -18.47 -9.42
N LEU A 66 21.68 -17.30 -9.73
CA LEU A 66 23.03 -17.16 -10.29
C LEU A 66 24.12 -17.60 -9.31
N ILE A 67 23.98 -17.29 -8.01
CA ILE A 67 24.88 -17.77 -6.96
C ILE A 67 24.85 -19.30 -6.91
N ASN A 68 23.66 -19.90 -6.92
CA ASN A 68 23.49 -21.36 -6.86
C ASN A 68 23.99 -22.07 -8.14
N SER A 69 24.02 -21.39 -9.29
CA SER A 69 24.55 -21.92 -10.54
C SER A 69 26.04 -21.66 -10.75
N GLY A 70 26.75 -21.10 -9.75
CA GLY A 70 28.18 -20.77 -9.85
C GLY A 70 28.51 -19.55 -10.72
N GLY A 71 27.52 -18.72 -11.07
CA GLY A 71 27.70 -17.54 -11.93
C GLY A 71 27.99 -16.24 -11.19
N TRP A 72 28.17 -16.28 -9.86
CA TRP A 72 28.33 -15.09 -9.02
C TRP A 72 29.51 -14.20 -9.44
N ASP A 73 30.65 -14.80 -9.80
CA ASP A 73 31.88 -14.07 -10.12
C ASP A 73 31.69 -13.07 -11.28
N ALA A 74 30.83 -13.41 -12.25
CA ALA A 74 30.52 -12.53 -13.37
C ALA A 74 29.79 -11.24 -12.94
N VAL A 75 29.00 -11.30 -11.87
CA VAL A 75 28.33 -10.12 -11.29
C VAL A 75 29.26 -9.39 -10.32
N ALA A 76 29.97 -10.12 -9.47
CA ALA A 76 30.86 -9.53 -8.46
C ALA A 76 31.93 -8.62 -9.08
N GLN A 77 32.45 -8.98 -10.24
CA GLN A 77 33.46 -8.18 -10.98
C GLN A 77 32.91 -6.84 -11.51
N THR A 78 31.60 -6.68 -11.63
CA THR A 78 30.96 -5.44 -12.12
C THR A 78 30.60 -4.46 -11.01
N LEU A 79 30.77 -4.86 -9.75
CA LEU A 79 30.42 -4.08 -8.57
C LEU A 79 31.68 -3.77 -7.75
N PRO A 80 31.68 -2.67 -6.97
CA PRO A 80 32.68 -2.48 -5.93
C PRO A 80 32.70 -3.70 -4.98
N GLY A 81 33.89 -4.16 -4.58
CA GLY A 81 34.03 -5.39 -3.78
C GLY A 81 33.21 -5.39 -2.49
N GLU A 82 33.14 -4.25 -1.79
CA GLU A 82 32.31 -4.11 -0.58
C GLU A 82 30.81 -4.27 -0.87
N THR A 83 30.31 -3.67 -1.95
CA THR A 83 28.91 -3.78 -2.38
C THR A 83 28.56 -5.19 -2.80
N ALA A 84 29.47 -5.88 -3.49
CA ALA A 84 29.29 -7.28 -3.90
C ALA A 84 29.15 -8.19 -2.66
N GLU A 85 30.05 -8.05 -1.67
CA GLU A 85 29.98 -8.84 -0.44
C GLU A 85 28.73 -8.55 0.40
N GLN A 86 28.32 -7.29 0.52
CA GLN A 86 27.08 -6.92 1.21
C GLN A 86 25.85 -7.54 0.53
N LEU A 87 25.79 -7.51 -0.80
CA LEU A 87 24.69 -8.10 -1.55
C LEU A 87 24.68 -9.62 -1.42
N ARG A 88 25.85 -10.26 -1.48
CA ARG A 88 25.97 -11.72 -1.33
C ARG A 88 25.58 -12.19 0.06
N SER A 89 26.12 -11.58 1.11
CA SER A 89 25.76 -11.90 2.50
C SER A 89 24.28 -11.68 2.76
N ALA A 90 23.69 -10.61 2.23
CA ALA A 90 22.25 -10.38 2.34
C ALA A 90 21.41 -11.52 1.72
N LEU A 91 21.89 -12.20 0.67
CA LEU A 91 21.19 -13.31 0.02
C LEU A 91 21.51 -14.68 0.62
N VAL A 92 22.73 -14.87 1.12
CA VAL A 92 23.23 -16.17 1.61
C VAL A 92 22.97 -16.35 3.10
N ASP A 93 23.19 -15.31 3.90
CA ASP A 93 23.13 -15.40 5.37
C ASP A 93 21.74 -15.08 5.92
N THR A 94 20.86 -14.52 5.07
CA THR A 94 19.46 -14.24 5.42
C THR A 94 18.60 -15.47 5.20
N SER A 95 17.94 -15.94 6.25
CA SER A 95 16.96 -17.03 6.15
C SER A 95 15.86 -16.72 5.11
N PRO A 96 15.51 -17.66 4.22
CA PRO A 96 14.55 -17.44 3.12
C PRO A 96 13.18 -16.90 3.56
N TRP A 97 12.68 -17.32 4.73
CA TRP A 97 11.37 -16.88 5.22
C TRP A 97 11.33 -15.39 5.58
N MET A 98 12.47 -14.76 5.86
CA MET A 98 12.52 -13.32 6.18
C MET A 98 12.19 -12.47 4.95
N PHE A 99 12.48 -12.94 3.74
CA PHE A 99 12.07 -12.26 2.51
C PHE A 99 10.55 -12.27 2.30
N LEU A 100 9.85 -13.27 2.85
CA LEU A 100 8.39 -13.35 2.79
C LEU A 100 7.71 -12.30 3.68
N LEU A 101 8.38 -11.84 4.74
CA LEU A 101 7.84 -10.79 5.62
C LEU A 101 7.58 -9.49 4.88
N GLY A 102 8.46 -9.09 3.96
CA GLY A 102 8.21 -7.92 3.12
C GLY A 102 6.91 -8.07 2.31
N GLY A 103 6.62 -9.28 1.82
CA GLY A 103 5.35 -9.56 1.12
C GLY A 103 4.14 -9.40 2.05
N VAL A 104 4.25 -9.84 3.30
CA VAL A 104 3.21 -9.67 4.32
C VAL A 104 2.94 -8.19 4.60
N GLU A 105 4.00 -7.40 4.76
CA GLU A 105 3.91 -5.95 4.94
C GLU A 105 3.16 -5.28 3.78
N ARG A 106 3.45 -5.69 2.54
CA ARG A 106 2.77 -5.15 1.33
C ARG A 106 1.29 -5.51 1.28
N LEU A 107 0.89 -6.72 1.69
CA LEU A 107 -0.52 -7.08 1.79
C LEU A 107 -1.26 -6.24 2.85
N ALA A 108 -0.59 -5.93 3.95
CA ALA A 108 -1.11 -5.04 4.97
C ALA A 108 -1.27 -3.60 4.43
N ALA A 109 -0.26 -3.08 3.71
CA ALA A 109 -0.32 -1.78 3.05
C ALA A 109 -1.43 -1.70 1.99
N ILE A 110 -1.60 -2.73 1.16
CA ILE A 110 -2.71 -2.79 0.19
C ILE A 110 -4.07 -2.66 0.90
N SER A 111 -4.24 -3.35 2.04
CA SER A 111 -5.46 -3.25 2.84
C SER A 111 -5.70 -1.82 3.35
N LEU A 112 -4.64 -1.12 3.75
CA LEU A 112 -4.66 0.29 4.11
C LEU A 112 -5.09 1.18 2.93
N HIS A 113 -4.48 1.05 1.76
CA HIS A 113 -4.85 1.89 0.60
C HIS A 113 -6.30 1.66 0.17
N ILE A 114 -6.82 0.43 0.27
CA ILE A 114 -8.24 0.12 0.04
C ILE A 114 -9.13 0.85 1.05
N ALA A 115 -8.79 0.79 2.34
CA ALA A 115 -9.53 1.49 3.39
C ALA A 115 -9.51 3.01 3.20
N CYS A 116 -8.34 3.61 2.95
CA CYS A 116 -8.20 5.04 2.67
C CYS A 116 -9.00 5.46 1.44
N SER A 117 -8.98 4.65 0.37
CA SER A 117 -9.79 4.90 -0.83
C SER A 117 -11.27 4.95 -0.55
N LEU A 118 -11.77 4.05 0.30
CA LEU A 118 -13.17 4.04 0.69
C LEU A 118 -13.51 5.22 1.61
N LEU A 119 -12.62 5.63 2.52
CA LEU A 119 -12.83 6.83 3.35
C LEU A 119 -12.96 8.10 2.51
N VAL A 120 -12.03 8.30 1.56
CA VAL A 120 -12.05 9.46 0.66
C VAL A 120 -13.30 9.40 -0.23
N LEU A 121 -13.60 8.25 -0.82
CA LEU A 121 -14.77 8.09 -1.69
C LEU A 121 -16.08 8.29 -0.93
N ALA A 122 -16.21 7.75 0.29
CA ALA A 122 -17.38 7.95 1.15
C ALA A 122 -17.55 9.44 1.50
N GLY A 123 -16.46 10.15 1.80
CA GLY A 123 -16.47 11.59 2.00
C GLY A 123 -17.00 12.34 0.76
N ILE A 124 -16.62 11.92 -0.45
CA ILE A 124 -17.14 12.52 -1.69
C ILE A 124 -18.63 12.21 -1.88
N VAL A 125 -19.04 10.96 -1.72
CA VAL A 125 -20.42 10.50 -1.91
C VAL A 125 -21.41 11.21 -0.98
N HIS A 126 -21.03 11.43 0.28
CA HIS A 126 -21.91 12.06 1.28
C HIS A 126 -21.72 13.58 1.39
N GLY A 127 -20.96 14.21 0.50
CA GLY A 127 -20.70 15.66 0.54
C GLY A 127 -19.79 16.13 1.69
N ARG A 128 -19.11 15.21 2.38
CA ARG A 128 -18.21 15.46 3.52
C ARG A 128 -16.74 15.21 3.14
N ARG A 129 -16.30 15.79 2.02
CA ARG A 129 -14.98 15.54 1.39
C ARG A 129 -13.82 15.75 2.35
N LEU A 130 -13.84 16.87 3.09
CA LEU A 130 -12.79 17.20 4.06
C LEU A 130 -12.71 16.15 5.17
N LEU A 131 -13.85 15.67 5.68
CA LEU A 131 -13.87 14.66 6.73
C LEU A 131 -13.31 13.32 6.24
N GLY A 132 -13.71 12.87 5.05
CA GLY A 132 -13.19 11.63 4.45
C GLY A 132 -11.69 11.70 4.21
N TRP A 133 -11.20 12.85 3.72
CA TRP A 133 -9.77 13.09 3.51
C TRP A 133 -8.98 13.15 4.82
N VAL A 134 -9.42 13.92 5.82
CA VAL A 134 -8.74 13.98 7.13
C VAL A 134 -8.69 12.58 7.77
N ALA A 135 -9.79 11.83 7.71
CA ALA A 135 -9.83 10.47 8.25
C ALA A 135 -8.82 9.55 7.54
N ALA A 136 -8.69 9.64 6.22
CA ALA A 136 -7.71 8.87 5.45
C ALA A 136 -6.26 9.28 5.79
N VAL A 137 -5.97 10.58 5.88
CA VAL A 137 -4.64 11.10 6.25
C VAL A 137 -4.24 10.61 7.65
N LEU A 138 -5.17 10.67 8.60
CA LEU A 138 -4.92 10.21 9.97
C LEU A 138 -4.71 8.70 10.02
N LEU A 139 -5.53 7.93 9.30
CA LEU A 139 -5.41 6.48 9.25
C LEU A 139 -4.07 6.07 8.64
N HIS A 140 -3.74 6.60 7.46
CA HIS A 140 -2.51 6.31 6.76
C HIS A 140 -1.28 6.72 7.59
N GLY A 141 -1.23 7.98 8.03
CA GLY A 141 -0.12 8.47 8.84
C GLY A 141 0.08 7.67 10.14
N SER A 142 -1.00 7.25 10.79
CA SER A 142 -0.92 6.42 12.00
C SER A 142 -0.40 5.02 11.71
N PHE A 143 -0.85 4.39 10.61
CA PHE A 143 -0.36 3.07 10.21
C PHE A 143 1.16 3.09 9.96
N ASN A 144 1.64 4.09 9.20
CA ASN A 144 3.07 4.27 8.93
C ASN A 144 3.85 4.58 10.22
N LEU A 145 3.29 5.43 11.09
CA LEU A 145 3.92 5.77 12.35
C LEU A 145 4.08 4.56 13.26
N ILE A 146 3.08 3.66 13.33
CA ILE A 146 3.19 2.43 14.14
C ILE A 146 4.36 1.58 13.64
N ALA A 147 4.44 1.34 12.32
CA ALA A 147 5.53 0.58 11.73
C ALA A 147 6.91 1.20 12.04
N VAL A 148 7.07 2.50 11.75
CA VAL A 148 8.33 3.24 11.93
C VAL A 148 8.71 3.36 13.41
N ALA A 149 7.75 3.60 14.30
CA ALA A 149 8.00 3.73 15.73
C ALA A 149 8.42 2.41 16.36
N MET A 150 7.77 1.29 16.02
CA MET A 150 8.14 -0.02 16.53
C MET A 150 9.53 -0.45 16.00
N ALA A 151 9.77 -0.29 14.70
CA ALA A 151 11.08 -0.57 14.11
C ALA A 151 12.17 0.32 14.72
N GLY A 152 11.90 1.62 14.87
CA GLY A 152 12.82 2.58 15.48
C GLY A 152 13.09 2.36 16.97
N ALA A 153 12.20 1.67 17.67
CA ALA A 153 12.37 1.22 19.05
C ALA A 153 13.11 -0.13 19.16
N GLY A 154 13.54 -0.73 18.04
CA GLY A 154 14.23 -2.02 18.02
C GLY A 154 13.31 -3.20 18.31
N VAL A 155 12.00 -3.05 18.13
CA VAL A 155 11.06 -4.16 18.27
C VAL A 155 11.34 -5.22 17.20
N ASN A 156 11.24 -6.49 17.58
CA ASN A 156 11.45 -7.61 16.68
C ASN A 156 10.56 -7.50 15.43
N LEU A 157 11.14 -7.67 14.24
CA LEU A 157 10.45 -7.51 12.96
C LEU A 157 9.17 -8.35 12.86
N VAL A 158 9.17 -9.60 13.33
CA VAL A 158 7.99 -10.47 13.31
C VAL A 158 6.85 -9.87 14.15
N VAL A 159 7.17 -9.22 15.25
CA VAL A 159 6.18 -8.55 16.10
C VAL A 159 5.63 -7.30 15.41
N VAL A 160 6.47 -6.53 14.72
CA VAL A 160 6.02 -5.39 13.90
C VAL A 160 5.03 -5.87 12.85
N GLU A 161 5.39 -6.89 12.07
CA GLU A 161 4.53 -7.47 11.03
C GLU A 161 3.22 -8.01 11.60
N ALA A 162 3.28 -8.73 12.73
CA ALA A 162 2.07 -9.26 13.38
C ALA A 162 1.09 -8.15 13.77
N VAL A 163 1.59 -7.01 14.26
CA VAL A 163 0.76 -5.84 14.57
C VAL A 163 0.17 -5.23 13.29
N LEU A 164 0.95 -5.06 12.23
CA LEU A 164 0.46 -4.51 10.97
C LEU A 164 -0.59 -5.41 10.31
N VAL A 165 -0.40 -6.73 10.37
CA VAL A 165 -1.39 -7.72 9.91
C VAL A 165 -2.67 -7.64 10.73
N ALA A 166 -2.59 -7.53 12.06
CA ALA A 166 -3.78 -7.39 12.89
C ALA A 166 -4.56 -6.11 12.56
N LEU A 167 -3.86 -4.99 12.35
CA LEU A 167 -4.47 -3.73 11.88
C LEU A 167 -5.10 -3.91 10.50
N ALA A 168 -4.41 -4.56 9.56
CA ALA A 168 -4.92 -4.82 8.22
C ALA A 168 -6.18 -5.69 8.23
N ILE A 169 -6.27 -6.71 9.10
CA ILE A 169 -7.49 -7.51 9.28
C ILE A 169 -8.64 -6.62 9.78
N GLY A 170 -8.39 -5.76 10.77
CA GLY A 170 -9.38 -4.80 11.27
C GLY A 170 -9.88 -3.86 10.17
N LEU A 171 -8.95 -3.34 9.35
CA LEU A 171 -9.27 -2.53 8.18
C LEU A 171 -10.08 -3.30 7.14
N TRP A 172 -9.70 -4.55 6.85
CA TRP A 172 -10.42 -5.37 5.90
C TRP A 172 -11.86 -5.66 6.34
N ILE A 173 -12.07 -5.91 7.64
CA ILE A 173 -13.41 -6.04 8.20
C ILE A 173 -14.21 -4.74 8.02
N ALA A 174 -13.60 -3.57 8.27
CA ALA A 174 -14.23 -2.28 8.06
C ALA A 174 -14.56 -2.03 6.57
N VAL A 175 -13.66 -2.40 5.66
CA VAL A 175 -13.85 -2.37 4.20
C VAL A 175 -15.09 -3.18 3.81
N LEU A 176 -15.20 -4.42 4.27
CA LEU A 176 -16.36 -5.27 3.97
C LEU A 176 -17.67 -4.70 4.53
N ARG A 177 -17.63 -4.14 5.75
CA ARG A 177 -18.80 -3.52 6.39
C ARG A 177 -19.20 -2.18 5.79
N SER A 178 -18.30 -1.49 5.09
CA SER A 178 -18.58 -0.17 4.50
C SER A 178 -19.45 -0.23 3.24
N ARG A 179 -19.67 -1.42 2.65
CA ARG A 179 -20.44 -1.60 1.40
C ARG A 179 -21.81 -0.90 1.36
N PRO A 180 -22.64 -0.90 2.43
CA PRO A 180 -23.93 -0.22 2.45
C PRO A 180 -23.83 1.32 2.37
N LEU A 181 -22.66 1.90 2.62
CA LEU A 181 -22.44 3.36 2.55
C LEU A 181 -22.36 3.88 1.12
N PHE A 182 -22.32 3.00 0.11
CA PHE A 182 -22.13 3.40 -1.28
C PHE A 182 -23.35 3.05 -2.14
N PRO A 183 -23.62 3.83 -3.20
CA PRO A 183 -24.66 3.52 -4.17
C PRO A 183 -24.55 2.09 -4.72
N GLN A 184 -25.69 1.39 -4.76
CA GLN A 184 -25.83 0.06 -5.32
C GLN A 184 -26.52 0.15 -6.69
N GLY A 185 -25.76 0.06 -7.78
CA GLY A 185 -26.32 0.11 -9.15
C GLY A 185 -25.27 0.47 -10.22
N ARG A 186 -25.53 0.14 -11.49
CA ARG A 186 -24.77 0.68 -12.64
C ARG A 186 -25.31 2.08 -12.93
N ALA A 187 -24.45 3.07 -13.11
CA ALA A 187 -24.83 4.44 -13.49
C ALA A 187 -25.43 4.56 -14.92
N SER A 188 -25.93 3.47 -15.50
CA SER A 188 -26.48 3.42 -16.86
C SER A 188 -27.99 3.21 -16.92
N GLU A 189 -28.71 3.21 -15.79
CA GLU A 189 -30.18 3.28 -15.79
C GLU A 189 -30.61 4.76 -15.78
N VAL A 190 -30.11 5.51 -16.77
CA VAL A 190 -30.66 6.83 -17.10
C VAL A 190 -31.87 6.54 -17.98
N ALA A 191 -33.04 6.93 -17.48
CA ALA A 191 -34.35 6.71 -18.06
C ALA A 191 -34.39 6.95 -19.59
N PRO A 192 -35.21 6.21 -20.35
CA PRO A 192 -35.42 6.49 -21.77
C PRO A 192 -35.90 7.93 -21.90
N THR A 193 -35.22 8.69 -22.75
CA THR A 193 -35.67 10.02 -23.19
C THR A 193 -37.14 9.92 -23.61
N PRO A 194 -38.04 10.78 -23.10
CA PRO A 194 -39.40 10.82 -23.61
C PRO A 194 -39.32 11.07 -25.11
N GLY A 195 -39.89 10.15 -25.89
CA GLY A 195 -39.92 10.25 -27.34
C GLY A 195 -40.53 11.59 -27.74
N VAL A 196 -39.85 12.27 -28.65
CA VAL A 196 -40.42 13.38 -29.40
C VAL A 196 -41.50 12.78 -30.29
N ALA A 197 -42.76 13.07 -29.96
CA ALA A 197 -43.92 12.90 -30.83
C ALA A 197 -44.51 14.28 -31.10
#